data_AF-A0A0K9PDV6-F1
#
_entry.id   AF-A0A0K9PDV6-F1
#
_cell.length_a   1.000
_cell.length_b   1.000
_cell.length_c   1.000
_cell.angle_alpha   90.00
_cell.angle_beta   90.00
_cell.angle_gamma   90.00
#
_symmetry.space_group_name_H-M   'P 1'
#
loop_
_entity.id
_entity.type
_entity.pdbx_description
1 polymer ?
#
loop_
_entity_poly.entity_id
_entity_poly.type
_entity_poly.pdbx_seq_one_letter_code
_entity_poly.pdbx_strand_id
1 'polypeptide(L)'
;MKFDRKILRFAFIPICTNDHCHFLMRYTDQNLYVHYDSNHKALGKFNLEASLKTISWFNYFIRDILNIKEHQDYQLLRSISQENDAGRNGGLYMIQRLRSVVTGLMRHQKLNNKDLKLEGFYTLHWTKKQVPKIRNDIFHICASLMHYDPW
;
A
#
# COMPACT_ATOMS: atom_id res chain seq x y z
N MET A 1 21.86 -4.76 -20.10
CA MET A 1 20.53 -5.37 -19.90
C MET A 1 19.49 -4.32 -20.26
N LYS A 2 18.85 -4.40 -21.43
CA LYS A 2 17.74 -3.49 -21.78
C LYS A 2 16.54 -3.98 -21.00
N PHE A 3 16.11 -3.23 -19.98
CA PHE A 3 14.77 -3.44 -19.43
C PHE A 3 13.80 -3.17 -20.57
N ASP A 4 13.19 -4.23 -21.12
CA ASP A 4 11.94 -4.06 -21.86
C ASP A 4 11.03 -3.24 -20.95
N ARG A 5 10.70 -2.02 -21.39
CA ARG A 5 9.98 -0.99 -20.63
C ARG A 5 8.55 -1.46 -20.33
N LYS A 6 8.40 -2.48 -19.49
CA LYS A 6 7.18 -2.68 -18.73
C LYS A 6 7.12 -1.51 -17.78
N ILE A 7 6.38 -0.48 -18.18
CA ILE A 7 6.08 0.68 -17.36
C ILE A 7 5.55 0.16 -16.02
N LEU A 8 6.19 0.58 -14.94
CA LEU A 8 5.85 0.16 -13.59
C LEU A 8 4.48 0.77 -13.20
N ARG A 9 3.40 0.13 -13.65
CA ARG A 9 2.04 0.69 -13.56
C ARG A 9 1.61 1.00 -12.13
N PHE A 10 2.00 0.12 -11.21
CA PHE A 10 1.75 0.26 -9.79
C PHE A 10 3.04 0.02 -9.00
N ALA A 11 3.31 0.85 -7.99
CA ALA A 11 4.35 0.63 -7.01
C ALA A 11 3.74 0.63 -5.61
N PHE A 12 4.16 -0.31 -4.76
CA PHE A 12 3.76 -0.35 -3.35
C PHE A 12 4.99 -0.11 -2.48
N ILE A 13 4.96 0.94 -1.67
CA ILE A 13 6.11 1.41 -0.91
C ILE A 13 5.72 1.37 0.57
N PRO A 14 6.15 0.34 1.33
CA PRO A 14 5.91 0.28 2.76
C PRO A 14 6.73 1.35 3.48
N ILE A 15 6.15 1.94 4.52
CA ILE A 15 6.76 2.97 5.36
C ILE A 15 6.50 2.61 6.82
N CYS A 16 7.56 2.63 7.63
CA CYS A 16 7.46 2.46 9.07
C CYS A 16 7.96 3.72 9.74
N THR A 17 7.13 4.34 10.57
CA THR A 17 7.47 5.54 11.35
C THR A 17 6.95 5.40 12.77
N ASN A 18 7.82 5.55 13.77
CA ASN A 18 7.47 5.52 15.19
C ASN A 18 6.56 4.31 15.55
N ASP A 19 7.03 3.10 15.22
CA ASP A 19 6.32 1.82 15.43
C ASP A 19 4.95 1.68 14.75
N HIS A 20 4.66 2.56 13.79
CA HIS A 20 3.46 2.51 12.98
C HIS A 20 3.79 2.19 11.52
N CYS A 21 3.09 1.20 10.96
CA CYS A 21 3.23 0.79 9.58
C CYS A 21 2.12 1.37 8.72
N HIS A 22 2.51 1.99 7.61
CA HIS A 22 1.63 2.53 6.58
C HIS A 22 2.30 2.32 5.21
N PHE A 23 1.63 2.68 4.11
CA PHE A 23 2.26 2.53 2.81
C PHE A 23 1.72 3.52 1.78
N LEU A 24 2.51 3.73 0.73
CA LEU A 24 2.10 4.44 -0.47
C LEU A 24 1.83 3.44 -1.59
N MET A 25 0.76 3.67 -2.34
CA MET A 25 0.59 3.11 -3.68
C MET A 25 0.82 4.21 -4.70
N ARG A 26 1.75 4.01 -5.62
CA ARG A 26 1.90 4.83 -6.80
C ARG A 26 1.09 4.23 -7.95
N TYR A 27 0.35 5.06 -8.67
CA TYR A 27 -0.36 4.69 -9.89
C TYR A 27 0.05 5.62 -11.03
N THR A 28 0.79 5.09 -12.01
CA THR A 28 1.43 5.90 -13.05
C THR A 28 0.45 6.52 -14.03
N ASP A 29 -0.62 5.82 -14.37
CA ASP A 29 -1.54 6.26 -15.44
C ASP A 29 -2.27 7.56 -15.07
N GLN A 30 -2.42 7.84 -13.77
CA GLN A 30 -3.03 9.07 -13.24
C GLN A 30 -2.00 9.98 -12.55
N ASN A 31 -0.71 9.64 -12.62
CA ASN A 31 0.36 10.26 -11.84
C ASN A 31 -0.02 10.52 -10.37
N LEU A 32 -0.49 9.48 -9.70
CA LEU A 32 -1.15 9.57 -8.41
C LEU A 32 -0.42 8.74 -7.37
N TYR A 33 -0.29 9.30 -6.17
CA TYR A 33 0.05 8.57 -4.96
C TYR A 33 -1.19 8.45 -4.07
N VAL A 34 -1.41 7.25 -3.54
CA VAL A 34 -2.43 6.98 -2.52
C VAL A 34 -1.71 6.59 -1.22
N HIS A 35 -1.91 7.38 -0.17
CA HIS A 35 -1.36 7.11 1.15
C HIS A 35 -2.36 6.35 2.00
N TYR A 36 -2.00 5.14 2.40
CA TYR A 36 -2.82 4.26 3.24
C TYR A 36 -2.27 4.23 4.67
N ASP A 37 -2.99 4.89 5.58
CA ASP A 37 -2.62 5.03 6.98
C ASP A 37 -3.82 4.71 7.90
N SER A 38 -3.68 3.68 8.73
CA SER A 38 -4.68 3.34 9.75
C SER A 38 -4.66 4.28 10.96
N ASN A 39 -3.52 4.90 11.30
CA ASN A 39 -3.37 5.75 12.49
C ASN A 39 -3.30 7.25 12.17
N HIS A 40 -4.23 7.74 11.34
CA HIS A 40 -4.26 9.15 10.94
C HIS A 40 -4.52 10.15 12.09
N LYS A 41 -5.05 9.72 13.25
CA LYS A 41 -5.44 10.64 14.34
C LYS A 41 -4.29 11.00 15.27
N ALA A 42 -3.48 10.03 15.71
CA ALA A 42 -2.42 10.29 16.70
C ALA A 42 -1.11 10.77 16.04
N LEU A 43 -0.76 10.19 14.90
CA LEU A 43 0.54 10.42 14.25
C LEU A 43 0.42 10.92 12.79
N GLY A 44 -0.78 11.31 12.36
CA GLY A 44 -1.08 11.59 10.95
C GLY A 44 -0.16 12.63 10.31
N LYS A 45 0.28 13.66 11.05
CA LYS A 45 1.23 14.66 10.53
C LYS A 45 2.61 14.07 10.23
N PHE A 46 3.15 13.29 11.17
CA PHE A 46 4.47 12.65 11.03
C PHE A 46 4.45 11.59 9.92
N ASN A 47 3.41 10.76 9.89
CA ASN A 47 3.25 9.75 8.86
C ASN A 47 3.11 10.38 7.46
N LEU A 48 2.37 11.48 7.36
CA LEU A 48 2.24 12.24 6.12
C LEU A 48 3.57 12.87 5.68
N GLU A 49 4.33 13.45 6.60
CA GLU A 49 5.65 14.01 6.30
C GLU A 49 6.61 12.93 5.78
N ALA A 50 6.62 11.76 6.42
CA ALA A 50 7.40 10.62 5.95
C ALA A 50 6.95 10.12 4.57
N SER A 51 5.64 10.10 4.32
CA SER A 51 5.09 9.78 2.99
C SER A 51 5.56 10.79 1.94
N LEU A 52 5.51 12.09 2.22
CA LEU A 52 5.98 13.13 1.28
C LEU A 52 7.47 12.99 0.99
N LYS A 53 8.31 12.78 2.02
CA LYS A 53 9.75 12.52 1.85
C LYS A 53 9.99 11.27 0.99
N THR A 54 9.20 10.22 1.22
CA THR A 54 9.26 8.97 0.45
C THR A 54 8.87 9.20 -1.01
N ILE A 55 7.85 10.01 -1.30
CA ILE A 55 7.47 10.37 -2.67
C ILE A 55 8.62 11.11 -3.38
N SER A 56 9.21 12.12 -2.72
CA SER A 56 10.34 12.86 -3.28
C SER A 56 11.52 11.95 -3.60
N TRP A 57 11.89 11.06 -2.67
CA TRP A 57 12.97 10.11 -2.88
C TRP A 57 12.65 9.09 -3.98
N PHE A 58 11.44 8.56 -4.01
CA PHE A 58 11.04 7.56 -5.01
C PHE A 58 11.00 8.16 -6.41
N ASN A 59 10.49 9.39 -6.57
CA ASN A 59 10.53 10.09 -7.85
C ASN A 59 11.98 10.37 -8.31
N TYR A 60 12.87 10.76 -7.40
CA TYR A 60 14.31 10.89 -7.69
C TYR A 60 14.89 9.56 -8.16
N PHE A 61 14.62 8.47 -7.44
CA PHE A 61 15.09 7.13 -7.81
C PHE A 61 14.61 6.71 -9.21
N ILE A 62 13.33 6.91 -9.50
CA ILE A 62 12.75 6.53 -10.80
C ILE A 62 13.35 7.36 -11.94
N ARG A 63 13.51 8.68 -11.74
CA ARG A 63 14.04 9.59 -12.76
C ARG A 63 15.55 9.39 -12.96
N ASP A 64 16.33 9.49 -11.89
CA ASP A 64 17.78 9.67 -12.00
C ASP A 64 18.54 8.34 -11.93
N ILE A 65 17.99 7.33 -11.26
CA ILE A 65 18.62 6.01 -11.15
C ILE A 65 18.06 5.05 -12.22
N LEU A 66 16.73 5.03 -12.40
CA LEU A 66 16.09 4.14 -13.38
C LEU A 66 15.94 4.76 -14.78
N ASN A 67 16.23 6.06 -14.94
CA ASN A 67 16.13 6.78 -16.21
C ASN A 67 14.74 6.66 -16.87
N ILE A 68 13.69 6.66 -16.04
CA ILE A 68 12.30 6.64 -16.49
C ILE A 68 11.82 8.10 -16.49
N LYS A 69 11.41 8.59 -17.66
CA LYS A 69 10.80 9.92 -17.78
C LYS A 69 9.39 9.87 -17.19
N GLU A 70 9.13 10.71 -16.21
CA GLU A 70 7.84 10.80 -15.54
C GLU A 70 7.32 12.23 -15.50
N HIS A 71 6.01 12.36 -15.29
CA HIS A 71 5.35 13.64 -15.07
C HIS A 71 5.85 14.28 -13.77
N GLN A 72 6.14 15.59 -13.81
CA GLN A 72 6.68 16.31 -12.66
C GLN A 72 5.66 16.50 -11.53
N ASP A 73 4.36 16.57 -11.85
CA ASP A 73 3.31 16.95 -10.90
C ASP A 73 2.44 15.78 -10.50
N TYR A 74 2.61 15.28 -9.27
CA TYR A 74 1.82 14.19 -8.74
C TYR A 74 0.66 14.67 -7.87
N GLN A 75 -0.43 13.90 -7.86
CA GLN A 75 -1.50 14.07 -6.86
C GLN A 75 -1.25 13.14 -5.67
N LEU A 76 -1.63 13.59 -4.46
CA LEU A 76 -1.63 12.75 -3.26
C LEU A 76 -3.05 12.61 -2.71
N LEU A 77 -3.63 11.43 -2.87
CA LEU A 77 -4.88 11.05 -2.21
C LEU A 77 -4.58 10.38 -0.89
N ARG A 78 -5.27 10.82 0.16
CA ARG A 78 -5.16 10.23 1.49
C ARG A 78 -6.29 9.23 1.66
N SER A 79 -5.96 7.96 1.91
CA SER A 79 -6.98 6.96 2.22
C SER A 79 -7.60 7.31 3.57
N ILE A 80 -8.93 7.36 3.60
CA ILE A 80 -9.69 7.74 4.80
C ILE A 80 -9.48 6.71 5.91
N SER A 81 -9.34 7.25 7.12
CA SER A 81 -9.41 6.68 8.45
C SER A 81 -9.74 5.18 8.53
N GLN A 82 -8.78 4.37 8.97
CA GLN A 82 -9.04 2.97 9.31
C GLN A 82 -8.65 2.71 10.76
N GLU A 83 -9.69 2.64 11.61
CA GLU A 83 -9.68 2.24 13.02
C GLU A 83 -9.54 3.38 14.05
N ASN A 84 -10.15 3.16 15.21
CA ASN A 84 -10.00 3.98 16.42
C ASN A 84 -8.85 3.50 17.33
N ASP A 85 -8.26 2.31 17.08
CA ASP A 85 -7.26 1.63 17.95
C ASP A 85 -6.02 1.13 17.18
N ALA A 86 -5.51 1.94 16.25
CA ALA A 86 -4.42 1.55 15.35
C ALA A 86 -3.06 1.25 16.05
N GLY A 87 -2.91 1.57 17.34
CA GLY A 87 -1.65 1.47 18.09
C GLY A 87 -1.06 0.06 18.25
N ARG A 88 -1.80 -1.03 17.98
CA ARG A 88 -1.29 -2.42 18.09
C ARG A 88 -1.45 -3.26 16.83
N ASN A 89 -2.09 -2.73 15.79
CA ASN A 89 -2.45 -3.49 14.58
C ASN A 89 -1.98 -2.84 13.28
N GLY A 90 -1.23 -1.73 13.31
CA GLY A 90 -0.80 -0.99 12.10
C GLY A 90 -0.25 -1.88 10.99
N GLY A 91 0.68 -2.80 11.32
CA GLY A 91 1.23 -3.77 10.35
C GLY A 91 0.19 -4.71 9.76
N LEU A 92 -0.76 -5.19 10.55
CA LEU A 92 -1.84 -6.07 10.09
C LEU A 92 -2.77 -5.34 9.11
N TYR A 93 -3.10 -4.08 9.42
CA TYR A 93 -3.88 -3.21 8.54
C TYR A 93 -3.16 -2.95 7.22
N MET A 94 -1.85 -2.68 7.26
CA MET A 94 -1.04 -2.52 6.05
C MET A 94 -1.07 -3.78 5.18
N ILE A 95 -0.76 -4.96 5.75
CA ILE A 95 -0.72 -6.23 5.00
C ILE A 95 -2.06 -6.51 4.35
N GLN A 96 -3.17 -6.34 5.07
CA GLN A 96 -4.45 -6.59 4.44
C GLN A 96 -4.77 -5.55 3.38
N ARG A 97 -4.58 -4.27 3.69
CA ARG A 97 -4.92 -3.24 2.72
C ARG A 97 -4.17 -3.49 1.42
N LEU A 98 -2.89 -3.85 1.49
CA LEU A 98 -2.11 -4.34 0.35
C LEU A 98 -2.80 -5.52 -0.35
N ARG A 99 -3.17 -6.58 0.38
CA ARG A 99 -3.88 -7.76 -0.17
C ARG A 99 -5.16 -7.37 -0.90
N SER A 100 -5.99 -6.50 -0.32
CA SER A 100 -7.26 -6.04 -0.89
C SER A 100 -7.04 -5.22 -2.16
N VAL A 101 -6.14 -4.25 -2.10
CA VAL A 101 -5.79 -3.39 -3.25
C VAL A 101 -5.24 -4.25 -4.37
N VAL A 102 -4.23 -5.10 -4.12
CA VAL A 102 -3.63 -5.97 -5.14
C VAL A 102 -4.68 -6.91 -5.76
N THR A 103 -5.53 -7.55 -4.94
CA THR A 103 -6.62 -8.41 -5.45
C THR A 103 -7.55 -7.64 -6.36
N GLY A 104 -7.91 -6.42 -5.97
CA GLY A 104 -8.74 -5.51 -6.75
C GLY A 104 -8.11 -5.11 -8.07
N LEU A 105 -6.84 -4.70 -8.05
CA LEU A 105 -6.06 -4.37 -9.25
C LEU A 105 -5.94 -5.56 -10.20
N MET A 106 -5.65 -6.75 -9.68
CA MET A 106 -5.54 -7.96 -10.49
C MET A 106 -6.87 -8.33 -11.15
N ARG A 107 -8.00 -8.18 -10.44
CA ARG A 107 -9.34 -8.38 -11.01
C ARG A 107 -9.63 -7.35 -12.10
N HIS A 108 -9.31 -6.08 -11.86
CA HIS A 108 -9.49 -5.01 -12.84
C HIS A 108 -8.66 -5.25 -14.10
N GLN A 109 -7.39 -5.63 -13.96
CA GLN A 109 -6.52 -6.01 -15.07
C GLN A 109 -7.09 -7.19 -15.87
N LYS A 110 -7.61 -8.23 -15.20
CA LYS A 110 -8.24 -9.38 -15.87
C LYS A 110 -9.48 -8.99 -16.67
N LEU A 111 -10.24 -8.00 -16.19
CA LEU A 111 -11.45 -7.50 -16.86
C LEU A 111 -11.14 -6.54 -18.02
N ASN A 112 -9.86 -6.24 -18.28
CA ASN A 112 -9.37 -5.32 -19.31
C ASN A 112 -10.08 -3.96 -19.30
N ASN A 113 -10.52 -3.54 -18.12
CA ASN A 113 -11.25 -2.29 -17.97
C ASN A 113 -10.24 -1.15 -18.04
N LYS A 114 -10.48 -0.15 -18.89
CA LYS A 114 -9.52 0.95 -19.10
C LYS A 114 -9.51 1.91 -17.91
N ASP A 115 -10.66 2.06 -17.23
CA ASP A 115 -10.82 3.04 -16.16
C ASP A 115 -10.75 2.38 -14.79
N LEU A 116 -9.61 2.55 -14.12
CA LEU A 116 -9.44 2.13 -12.73
C LEU A 116 -10.09 3.16 -11.79
N LYS A 117 -11.28 2.85 -11.29
CA LYS A 117 -11.91 3.62 -10.21
C LYS A 117 -11.32 3.20 -8.87
N LEU A 118 -10.42 4.03 -8.34
CA LEU A 118 -9.72 3.76 -7.09
C LEU A 118 -10.62 3.83 -5.84
N GLU A 119 -11.80 4.44 -5.97
CA GLU A 119 -12.84 4.56 -4.93
C GLU A 119 -13.20 3.21 -4.31
N GLY A 120 -13.27 2.16 -5.13
CA GLY A 120 -13.55 0.80 -4.67
C GLY A 120 -12.44 0.16 -3.83
N PHE A 121 -11.24 0.75 -3.79
CA PHE A 121 -10.10 0.26 -3.00
C PHE A 121 -9.83 1.10 -1.75
N TYR A 122 -10.56 2.20 -1.53
CA TYR A 122 -10.38 3.07 -0.37
C TYR A 122 -11.09 2.59 0.89
N THR A 123 -12.15 1.79 0.77
CA THR A 123 -12.91 1.27 1.90
C THR A 123 -12.50 -0.16 2.25
N LEU A 124 -11.84 -0.34 3.38
CA LEU A 124 -11.75 -1.63 4.05
C LEU A 124 -12.78 -1.61 5.18
N HIS A 125 -13.91 -2.29 5.03
CA HIS A 125 -14.87 -2.43 6.12
C HIS A 125 -14.44 -3.56 7.01
N TRP A 126 -13.50 -3.26 7.90
CA TRP A 126 -12.99 -4.21 8.88
C TRP A 126 -13.51 -3.90 10.27
N THR A 127 -13.97 -4.96 10.93
CA THR A 127 -14.36 -4.90 12.34
C THR A 127 -13.25 -5.49 13.19
N LYS A 128 -13.06 -4.98 14.41
CA LYS A 128 -12.09 -5.54 15.39
C LYS A 128 -12.23 -7.05 15.58
N LYS A 129 -13.43 -7.59 15.39
CA LYS A 129 -13.73 -9.03 15.49
C LYS A 129 -13.01 -9.88 14.43
N GLN A 130 -12.59 -9.29 13.31
CA GLN A 130 -11.88 -10.02 12.25
C GLN A 130 -10.38 -10.15 12.53
N VAL A 131 -9.80 -9.29 13.38
CA VAL A 131 -8.35 -9.22 13.66
C VAL A 131 -7.75 -10.59 14.03
N PRO A 132 -8.32 -11.38 14.96
CA PRO A 132 -7.78 -12.69 15.31
C PRO A 132 -7.76 -13.65 14.12
N LYS A 133 -8.83 -13.66 13.30
CA LYS A 133 -8.92 -14.52 12.12
C LYS A 133 -7.82 -14.21 11.11
N ILE A 134 -7.59 -12.92 10.83
CA ILE A 134 -6.55 -12.50 9.88
C ILE A 134 -5.16 -12.87 10.38
N ARG A 135 -4.89 -12.67 11.68
CA ARG A 135 -3.60 -13.06 12.28
C ARG A 135 -3.35 -14.56 12.13
N ASN A 136 -4.35 -15.38 12.43
CA ASN A 136 -4.26 -16.84 12.25
C ASN A 136 -4.08 -17.20 10.78
N ASP A 137 -4.82 -16.59 9.86
CA ASP A 137 -4.67 -16.84 8.41
C ASP A 137 -3.23 -16.54 7.95
N ILE A 138 -2.64 -15.42 8.37
CA ILE A 138 -1.24 -15.06 8.04
C ILE A 138 -0.27 -16.07 8.64
N PHE A 139 -0.46 -16.43 9.92
CA PHE A 139 0.38 -17.41 10.60
C PHE A 139 0.39 -18.75 9.87
N HIS A 140 -0.79 -19.28 9.50
CA HIS A 140 -0.89 -20.55 8.77
C HIS A 140 -0.22 -20.49 7.40
N ILE A 141 -0.34 -19.37 6.67
CA ILE A 141 0.37 -19.17 5.40
C ILE A 141 1.89 -19.20 5.63
N CYS A 142 2.38 -18.45 6.61
CA CYS A 142 3.81 -18.40 6.94
C CYS A 142 4.34 -19.78 7.39
N ALA A 143 3.62 -20.46 8.27
CA ALA A 143 3.98 -21.80 8.75
C ALA A 143 4.06 -22.80 7.59
N SER A 144 3.05 -22.81 6.70
CA SER A 144 3.02 -23.67 5.51
C SER A 144 4.20 -23.40 4.59
N LEU A 145 4.53 -22.13 4.33
CA LEU A 145 5.67 -21.75 3.49
C LEU A 145 7.03 -22.10 4.09
N MET A 146 7.13 -22.11 5.41
CA MET A 146 8.36 -22.50 6.12
C MET A 146 8.46 -24.01 6.34
N HIS A 147 7.47 -24.79 5.89
CA HIS A 147 7.31 -26.20 6.28
C HIS A 147 7.36 -26.38 7.80
N TYR A 148 6.94 -25.37 8.53
CA TYR A 148 6.91 -25.38 9.99
C TYR A 148 5.63 -26.09 10.42
N ASP A 149 5.78 -27.31 10.94
CA ASP A 149 4.74 -27.98 11.69
C ASP A 149 4.97 -27.73 13.18
N PRO A 150 4.06 -27.02 13.88
CA PRO A 150 4.14 -26.90 15.33
C PRO A 150 3.79 -28.22 16.06
N TRP A 151 3.44 -29.30 15.34
CA TRP A 151 3.08 -30.62 15.87
C TRP A 151 4.13 -31.69 15.57
#